data_AF-A0A1W9X975-F1
#
_entry.id   AF-A0A1W9X975-F1
#
_cell.length_a   1.000
_cell.length_b   1.000
_cell.length_c   1.000
_cell.angle_alpha   90.00
_cell.angle_beta   90.00
_cell.angle_gamma   90.00
#
_symmetry.space_group_name_H-M   'P 1'
#
loop_
_entity.id
_entity.type
_entity.pdbx_description
1 polymer ?
#
loop_
_entity_poly.entity_id
_entity_poly.type
_entity_poly.pdbx_seq_one_letter_code
_entity_poly.pdbx_strand_id
1 'polypeptide(L)'
;MKLFLIDTHILLWWLCESPRLRPEIKNLIANPYNEIYVSSVSLWEASIKRALGRLEFDQEEILIAIEYGRFRELPITVQHGLVAGNLPRHHDDPFDRMLIAQAQVEGLSIIT
;
A
#
# COMPACT_ATOMS: atom_id res chain seq x y z
N MET A 1 -16.84 7.26 7.74
CA MET A 1 -15.37 7.12 7.64
C MET A 1 -15.09 5.90 6.79
N LYS A 2 -14.25 6.02 5.76
CA LYS A 2 -13.84 4.87 4.94
C LYS A 2 -12.37 4.58 5.20
N LEU A 3 -12.02 3.31 5.24
CA LEU A 3 -10.67 2.84 5.49
C LEU A 3 -10.12 2.23 4.19
N PHE A 4 -8.98 2.74 3.75
CA PHE A 4 -8.36 2.32 2.51
C PHE A 4 -6.96 1.77 2.75
N LEU A 5 -6.61 0.72 2.01
CA LEU A 5 -5.25 0.22 1.90
C LEU A 5 -4.73 0.61 0.52
N ILE A 6 -3.64 1.37 0.45
CA ILE A 6 -3.08 1.77 -0.84
C ILE A 6 -2.06 0.75 -1.34
N ASP A 7 -2.13 0.46 -2.64
CA ASP A 7 -1.14 -0.32 -3.36
C ASP A 7 0.19 0.47 -3.46
N THR A 8 1.30 -0.27 -3.57
CA THR A 8 2.66 0.25 -3.79
C THR A 8 2.73 1.28 -4.91
N HIS A 9 2.16 1.00 -6.07
CA HIS A 9 2.31 1.89 -7.22
C HIS A 9 1.48 3.18 -7.08
N ILE A 10 0.32 3.12 -6.40
CA ILE A 10 -0.49 4.28 -6.06
C ILE A 10 0.25 5.19 -5.09
N LEU A 11 0.90 4.63 -4.06
CA LEU A 11 1.74 5.38 -3.13
C LEU A 11 2.84 6.14 -3.88
N LEU A 12 3.60 5.44 -4.73
CA LEU A 12 4.69 6.06 -5.48
C LEU A 12 4.20 7.15 -6.43
N TRP A 13 3.07 6.94 -7.11
CA TRP A 13 2.47 7.97 -7.95
C TRP A 13 1.96 9.17 -7.16
N TRP A 14 1.47 8.95 -5.94
CA TRP A 14 1.06 10.03 -5.06
C TRP A 14 2.27 10.89 -4.64
N LEU A 15 3.35 10.25 -4.19
CA LEU A 15 4.56 10.93 -3.72
C LEU A 15 5.27 11.72 -4.82
N CYS A 16 5.33 11.17 -6.03
CA CYS A 16 5.97 11.84 -7.17
C CYS A 16 5.02 12.76 -7.96
N GLU A 17 3.86 13.12 -7.40
CA GLU A 17 2.79 13.90 -8.06
C GLU A 17 2.45 13.43 -9.49
N SER A 18 2.53 12.12 -9.73
CA SER A 18 2.49 11.56 -11.07
C SER A 18 1.19 11.91 -11.80
N PRO A 19 1.24 12.26 -13.10
CA PRO A 19 0.05 12.46 -13.91
C PRO A 19 -0.73 11.17 -14.16
N ARG A 20 -0.14 9.99 -13.87
CA ARG A 20 -0.83 8.69 -13.96
C ARG A 20 -1.83 8.49 -12.83
N LEU A 21 -1.71 9.22 -11.74
CA LEU A 21 -2.64 9.13 -10.62
C LEU A 21 -3.92 9.90 -10.96
N ARG A 22 -5.00 9.15 -11.15
CA ARG A 22 -6.28 9.72 -11.60
C ARG A 22 -6.83 10.70 -10.56
N PRO A 23 -7.52 11.77 -10.98
CA PRO A 23 -8.07 12.77 -10.06
C PRO A 23 -8.98 12.19 -8.98
N GLU A 24 -9.74 11.13 -9.29
CA GLU A 24 -10.64 10.47 -8.34
C GLU A 24 -9.86 9.81 -7.21
N ILE A 25 -8.72 9.16 -7.52
CA ILE A 25 -7.86 8.55 -6.50
C ILE A 25 -7.17 9.62 -5.67
N LYS A 26 -6.68 10.71 -6.31
CA LYS A 26 -6.12 11.86 -5.58
C LYS A 26 -7.13 12.41 -4.57
N ASN A 27 -8.39 12.58 -4.99
CA ASN A 27 -9.46 13.07 -4.12
C ASN A 27 -9.79 12.09 -2.99
N LEU A 28 -9.71 10.77 -3.21
CA LEU A 28 -9.89 9.78 -2.15
C LEU A 28 -8.79 9.85 -1.10
N ILE A 29 -7.52 9.95 -1.51
CA ILE A 29 -6.36 10.04 -0.61
C ILE A 29 -6.35 11.38 0.14
N ALA A 30 -6.65 12.48 -0.54
CA ALA A 30 -6.68 13.82 0.03
C ALA A 30 -7.87 14.09 0.96
N ASN A 31 -8.94 13.28 0.88
CA ASN A 31 -10.15 13.50 1.66
C ASN A 31 -9.89 13.29 3.16
N PRO A 32 -10.12 14.32 4.01
CA PRO A 32 -9.77 14.23 5.41
C PRO A 32 -10.60 13.24 6.22
N TYR A 33 -11.74 12.78 5.70
CA TYR A 33 -12.64 11.80 6.32
C TYR A 33 -12.30 10.34 5.98
N ASN A 34 -11.28 10.13 5.15
CA ASN A 34 -10.73 8.81 4.83
C ASN A 34 -9.47 8.55 5.64
N GLU A 35 -9.32 7.32 6.12
CA GLU A 35 -8.06 6.86 6.69
C GLU A 35 -7.33 6.01 5.66
N ILE A 36 -6.07 6.35 5.40
CA ILE A 36 -5.27 5.71 4.36
C ILE A 36 -4.15 4.92 5.03
N TYR A 37 -4.14 3.62 4.80
CA TYR A 37 -3.17 2.69 5.33
C TYR A 37 -2.11 2.35 4.29
N VAL A 38 -0.85 2.32 4.72
CA VAL A 38 0.31 1.89 3.94
C VAL A 38 0.82 0.60 4.55
N SER A 39 0.76 -0.50 3.80
CA SER A 39 1.29 -1.78 4.26
C SER A 39 2.81 -1.83 4.22
N SER A 40 3.42 -2.40 5.26
CA SER A 40 4.84 -2.76 5.25
C SER A 40 5.21 -3.71 4.10
N VAL A 41 4.26 -4.51 3.60
CA VAL A 41 4.42 -5.42 2.44
C VAL A 41 4.73 -4.62 1.17
N SER A 42 3.97 -3.54 0.94
CA SER A 42 4.12 -2.69 -0.23
C SER A 42 5.52 -2.08 -0.31
N LEU A 43 6.01 -1.57 0.82
CA LEU A 43 7.36 -0.99 0.91
C LEU A 43 8.46 -2.05 0.86
N TRP A 44 8.20 -3.25 1.38
CA TRP A 44 9.12 -4.38 1.26
C TRP A 44 9.31 -4.78 -0.21
N GLU A 45 8.21 -4.93 -0.95
CA GLU A 45 8.24 -5.23 -2.38
C GLU A 45 8.95 -4.11 -3.18
N ALA A 46 8.59 -2.85 -2.92
CA ALA A 46 9.21 -1.69 -3.55
C ALA A 46 10.72 -1.66 -3.31
N SER A 47 11.16 -1.90 -2.07
CA SER A 47 12.57 -1.92 -1.69
C SER A 47 13.34 -3.03 -2.39
N ILE A 48 12.75 -4.21 -2.58
CA ILE A 48 13.34 -5.28 -3.41
C ILE A 48 13.48 -4.82 -4.87
N LYS A 49 12.42 -4.24 -5.46
CA LYS A 49 12.46 -3.72 -6.84
C LYS A 49 13.54 -2.65 -7.01
N ARG A 50 13.72 -1.77 -6.01
CA ARG A 50 14.80 -0.76 -5.98
C ARG A 50 16.19 -1.39 -5.91
N ALA A 51 16.40 -2.35 -5.01
CA ALA A 51 17.68 -3.06 -4.93
C ALA A 51 18.04 -3.80 -6.23
N LEU A 52 17.04 -4.25 -6.99
CA LEU A 52 17.22 -4.87 -8.30
C LEU A 52 17.35 -3.87 -9.47
N GLY A 53 17.35 -2.55 -9.20
CA GLY A 53 17.42 -1.50 -10.23
C GLY A 53 16.18 -1.38 -11.11
N ARG A 54 15.04 -1.92 -10.66
CA ARG A 54 13.76 -1.93 -11.42
C ARG A 54 12.83 -0.79 -11.05
N LEU A 55 13.14 -0.07 -9.98
CA LEU A 55 12.34 1.03 -9.47
C LEU A 55 13.27 2.04 -8.78
N GLU A 56 13.06 3.32 -9.02
CA GLU A 56 13.78 4.40 -8.35
C GLU A 56 12.81 5.19 -7.48
N PHE A 57 13.20 5.40 -6.22
CA PHE A 57 12.52 6.27 -5.28
C PHE A 57 13.48 6.66 -4.16
N ASP A 58 13.18 7.79 -3.51
CA ASP A 58 13.85 8.20 -2.29
C ASP A 58 13.17 7.56 -1.08
N GLN A 59 13.95 6.80 -0.29
CA GLN A 59 13.45 6.15 0.92
C GLN A 59 13.13 7.17 2.01
N GLU A 60 13.89 8.26 2.11
CA GLU A 60 13.66 9.29 3.11
C GLU A 60 12.36 10.04 2.83
N GLU A 61 12.07 10.35 1.55
CA GLU A 61 10.78 10.96 1.16
C GLU A 61 9.58 10.08 1.52
N ILE A 62 9.70 8.76 1.33
CA ILE A 62 8.64 7.82 1.74
C ILE A 62 8.42 7.86 3.26
N LEU A 63 9.50 7.81 4.05
CA LEU A 63 9.41 7.83 5.51
C LEU A 63 8.81 9.14 6.01
N ILE A 64 9.26 10.28 5.47
CA ILE A 64 8.72 11.61 5.78
C ILE A 64 7.24 11.66 5.41
N ALA A 65 6.85 11.14 4.25
CA ALA A 65 5.46 11.15 3.84
C ALA A 65 4.58 10.27 4.73
N ILE A 66 5.09 9.17 5.26
CA ILE A 66 4.35 8.32 6.19
C ILE A 66 4.25 8.98 7.57
N GLU A 67 5.35 9.54 8.08
CA GLU A 67 5.43 10.17 9.40
C GLU A 67 4.63 11.47 9.49
N TYR A 68 4.78 12.34 8.49
CA TYR A 68 4.15 13.67 8.46
C TYR A 68 2.90 13.72 7.60
N GLY A 69 2.69 12.73 6.73
CA GLY A 69 1.43 12.60 6.02
C GLY A 69 0.34 12.00 6.89
N ARG A 70 -0.86 11.93 6.33
CA ARG A 70 -2.02 11.31 6.98
C ARG A 70 -2.10 9.80 6.73
N PHE A 71 -0.96 9.16 6.48
CA PHE A 71 -0.90 7.73 6.27
C PHE A 71 -0.77 7.01 7.61
N ARG A 72 -1.35 5.81 7.71
CA ARG A 72 -1.16 4.90 8.83
C ARG A 72 -0.38 3.69 8.39
N GLU A 73 0.72 3.41 9.05
CA GLU A 73 1.45 2.17 8.80
C GLU A 73 0.61 0.95 9.21
N LEU A 74 0.61 -0.07 8.35
CA LEU A 74 -0.04 -1.35 8.61
C LEU A 74 0.99 -2.48 8.71
N PRO A 75 1.37 -2.91 9.92
CA PRO A 75 2.30 -4.00 10.12
C PRO A 75 1.72 -5.35 9.68
N ILE A 76 2.61 -6.29 9.36
CA ILE A 76 2.24 -7.67 9.09
C ILE A 76 2.08 -8.41 10.43
N THR A 77 0.98 -9.13 10.59
CA THR A 77 0.69 -9.94 11.77
C THR A 77 0.66 -11.41 11.40
N VAL A 78 0.70 -12.30 12.40
CA VAL A 78 0.54 -13.74 12.20
C VAL A 78 -0.81 -14.06 11.52
N GLN A 79 -1.87 -13.34 11.89
CA GLN A 79 -3.19 -13.51 11.29
C GLN A 79 -3.18 -13.17 9.79
N HIS A 80 -2.47 -12.10 9.40
CA HIS A 80 -2.28 -11.77 7.98
C HIS A 80 -1.62 -12.92 7.22
N GLY A 81 -0.56 -13.51 7.78
CA GLY A 81 0.15 -14.65 7.18
C GLY A 81 -0.73 -15.89 7.00
N LEU A 82 -1.53 -16.24 8.01
CA LEU A 82 -2.46 -17.38 7.93
C LEU A 82 -3.54 -17.18 6.87
N VAL A 83 -4.12 -15.98 6.78
CA VAL A 83 -5.13 -15.67 5.76
C VAL A 83 -4.52 -15.68 4.37
N ALA A 84 -3.35 -15.06 4.17
CA ALA A 84 -2.65 -15.02 2.89
C ALA A 84 -2.33 -16.43 2.34
N GLY A 85 -1.94 -17.36 3.21
CA GLY A 85 -1.70 -18.76 2.87
C GLY A 85 -2.95 -19.51 2.42
N ASN A 86 -4.12 -19.14 2.94
CA ASN A 86 -5.40 -19.81 2.68
C ASN A 86 -6.21 -19.18 1.52
N LEU A 87 -5.79 -18.04 0.98
CA LEU A 87 -6.47 -17.43 -0.17
C LEU A 87 -6.52 -18.41 -1.37
N PRO A 88 -7.60 -18.43 -2.16
CA PRO A 88 -7.64 -19.18 -3.41
C PRO A 88 -6.45 -18.83 -4.32
N ARG A 89 -6.04 -19.77 -5.17
CA ARG A 89 -4.97 -19.57 -6.15
C ARG A 89 -5.48 -18.81 -7.38
N HIS A 90 -5.75 -17.52 -7.20
CA HIS A 90 -6.03 -16.57 -8.29
C HIS A 90 -4.80 -15.73 -8.65
N HIS A 91 -3.93 -15.47 -7.66
CA HIS A 91 -2.67 -14.76 -7.80
C HIS A 91 -1.57 -15.57 -7.12
N ASP A 92 -0.42 -15.65 -7.79
CA ASP A 92 0.78 -16.35 -7.30
C ASP A 92 1.79 -15.41 -6.62
N ASP A 93 1.61 -14.09 -6.76
CA ASP A 93 2.49 -13.11 -6.12
C ASP A 93 2.24 -13.09 -4.60
N PRO A 94 3.25 -13.44 -3.76
CA PRO A 94 3.09 -13.44 -2.31
C PRO A 94 2.83 -12.04 -1.73
N PHE A 95 3.27 -10.95 -2.38
CA PHE A 95 3.04 -9.59 -1.91
C PHE A 95 1.57 -9.19 -2.10
N ASP A 96 1.01 -9.43 -3.29
CA ASP A 96 -0.42 -9.18 -3.58
C ASP A 96 -1.31 -10.00 -2.64
N ARG A 97 -0.97 -11.27 -2.42
CA ARG A 97 -1.72 -12.15 -1.51
C ARG A 97 -1.70 -11.62 -0.08
N MET A 98 -0.57 -11.11 0.39
CA MET A 98 -0.50 -10.51 1.73
C MET A 98 -1.29 -9.20 1.80
N LEU A 99 -1.27 -8.36 0.75
CA LEU A 99 -2.05 -7.13 0.69
C LEU A 99 -3.56 -7.41 0.73
N ILE A 100 -4.02 -8.41 -0.02
CA ILE A 100 -5.41 -8.89 0.00
C ILE A 100 -5.77 -9.41 1.40
N ALA A 101 -4.90 -10.21 2.01
CA ALA A 101 -5.14 -10.73 3.36
C ALA A 101 -5.24 -9.62 4.41
N GLN A 102 -4.36 -8.61 4.36
CA GLN A 102 -4.44 -7.43 5.22
C GLN A 102 -5.75 -6.68 5.02
N ALA A 103 -6.16 -6.43 3.78
CA ALA A 103 -7.44 -5.79 3.50
C ALA A 103 -8.64 -6.59 4.02
N GLN A 104 -8.63 -7.92 3.88
CA GLN A 104 -9.70 -8.78 4.40
C GLN A 104 -9.75 -8.82 5.93
N VAL A 105 -8.60 -8.91 6.60
CA VAL A 105 -8.52 -8.99 8.06
C VAL A 105 -8.90 -7.67 8.71
N GLU A 106 -8.45 -6.55 8.15
CA GLU A 106 -8.63 -5.22 8.73
C GLU A 106 -9.89 -4.49 8.20
N GLY A 107 -10.64 -5.11 7.29
CA GLY A 107 -11.85 -4.53 6.70
C GLY A 107 -11.58 -3.31 5.82
N LEU A 108 -10.45 -3.30 5.11
CA LEU A 108 -9.99 -2.18 4.29
C LEU A 108 -10.39 -2.37 2.82
N SER A 109 -10.67 -1.27 2.12
CA SER A 109 -10.80 -1.28 0.66
C SER A 109 -9.46 -1.00 -0.01
N ILE A 110 -9.03 -1.84 -0.94
CA ILE A 110 -7.78 -1.62 -1.67
C ILE A 110 -7.97 -0.52 -2.73
N ILE A 111 -7.01 0.39 -2.81
CA ILE A 111 -6.84 1.34 -3.92
C ILE A 111 -5.66 0.87 -4.75
N THR A 112 -5.92 0.50 -6.00
CA THR A 112 -4.98 0.01 -7.02
C THR A 112 -5.30 0.61 -8.38
#